data_AF-A0ABD3MG68-F1
#
_entry.id   AF-A0ABD3MG68-F1
#
_cell.length_a   1.000
_cell.length_b   1.000
_cell.length_c   1.000
_cell.angle_alpha   90.00
_cell.angle_beta   90.00
_cell.angle_gamma   90.00
#
_symmetry.space_group_name_H-M   'P 1'
#
loop_
_entity.id
_entity.type
_entity.pdbx_description
1 polymer ?
#
loop_
_entity_poly.entity_id
_entity_poly.type
_entity_poly.pdbx_seq_one_letter_code
_entity_poly.pdbx_strand_id
1 'polypeptide(L)'
;MADNNDVDDKVLPSSARKSEVYIKGDDWDVPADVEENNLPPKLSESTATIALYETYHGRRNSTVWVGKSEKLKKWKGFGPKIVLEQLKSSRSYSAKFYITILLFIFGFSLCFIELGGNMKINQTAGVFMAMSLERWDLHVRISLKLLSWFGSKPPSLLLGFMVVTFILSMFVSNTATTIMLVPNAIQVIRGLAGEDAVNGAAAVQHASVARLEKAVLLAIAYSASIGGMASLIGSATNLVFAEQYRTIFPDAIEISFTKWLGFGIPIGVIICMFIYAYLYNRYIRTMPPLDKVEKNVFKTKYADLGVWTREQKIVGALFLIEIVLWLSRPGWSNFFPNPDDISDTTVGMFIGILLFVIPAKASNLSQDAIVDKSVDGSPKMTTILDWKTAVTLPWDIVLLLGGGFALAEGFSESGLSEWLGLELAKLNAMPVALFLFIFITVVIWLTEVTSNTATASIMVPIAASVAVALEVNPLTLMIPIVLACSCAFAMPIATPPNMIVFATGTVTMRDLNVAGLVLNPIASLVLLLGAYTFIPWVTGFPPEGWPSWAATSTFG
;
A
#
# COMPACT_ATOMS: atom_id res chain seq x y z
N MET A 1 -15.60 -70.79 7.79
CA MET A 1 -14.44 -71.48 7.18
C MET A 1 -13.62 -70.37 6.53
N ALA A 2 -12.58 -69.89 7.21
CA ALA A 2 -11.22 -70.47 7.23
C ALA A 2 -10.60 -70.42 5.82
N ASP A 3 -9.36 -70.00 5.57
CA ASP A 3 -8.21 -69.70 6.42
C ASP A 3 -7.17 -68.99 5.52
N ASN A 4 -6.29 -68.23 6.16
CA ASN A 4 -4.88 -67.92 5.90
C ASN A 4 -4.13 -68.22 4.56
N ASN A 5 -3.12 -67.35 4.35
CA ASN A 5 -1.84 -67.50 3.62
C ASN A 5 -1.90 -67.46 2.08
N ASP A 6 -0.99 -66.84 1.33
CA ASP A 6 0.30 -66.17 1.55
C ASP A 6 0.66 -65.45 0.22
N VAL A 7 1.82 -64.78 0.18
CA VAL A 7 2.69 -64.48 -0.99
C VAL A 7 2.84 -62.98 -1.37
N ASP A 8 3.94 -62.44 -0.82
CA ASP A 8 5.01 -61.64 -1.44
C ASP A 8 4.91 -60.12 -1.64
N ASP A 9 5.67 -59.44 -0.77
CA ASP A 9 6.83 -58.60 -1.11
C ASP A 9 6.71 -57.63 -2.30
N LYS A 10 6.42 -56.37 -1.98
CA LYS A 10 7.05 -55.22 -2.65
C LYS A 10 7.64 -54.24 -1.65
N VAL A 11 8.92 -54.48 -1.39
CA VAL A 11 9.97 -53.52 -1.01
C VAL A 11 9.57 -52.05 -1.18
N LEU A 12 9.32 -51.36 -0.06
CA LEU A 12 9.39 -49.91 0.02
C LEU A 12 10.85 -49.50 0.28
N PRO A 13 11.38 -48.45 -0.38
CA PRO A 13 12.79 -48.09 -0.28
C PRO A 13 13.17 -47.61 1.14
N SER A 14 14.33 -48.07 1.59
CA SER A 14 14.95 -47.88 2.92
C SER A 14 15.45 -46.46 3.21
N SER A 15 14.73 -45.43 2.78
CA SER A 15 15.11 -44.00 2.96
C SER A 15 14.00 -43.10 3.52
N ALA A 16 12.87 -43.67 3.95
CA ALA A 16 11.77 -42.86 4.49
C ALA A 16 12.05 -42.37 5.92
N ARG A 17 12.24 -41.06 6.10
CA ARG A 17 12.14 -40.37 7.39
C ARG A 17 10.69 -40.38 7.85
N LYS A 18 10.41 -40.83 9.08
CA LYS A 18 9.13 -40.57 9.75
C LYS A 18 9.34 -39.57 10.87
N SER A 19 8.61 -38.46 10.80
CA SER A 19 8.49 -37.46 11.86
C SER A 19 7.02 -37.42 12.24
N GLU A 20 6.70 -37.75 13.50
CA GLU A 20 5.33 -37.71 14.01
C GLU A 20 5.22 -36.64 15.10
N VAL A 21 4.18 -35.81 15.01
CA VAL A 21 3.90 -34.72 15.96
C VAL A 21 2.75 -35.16 16.84
N TYR A 22 2.95 -35.23 18.15
CA TYR A 22 1.91 -35.55 19.12
C TYR A 22 1.56 -34.32 19.96
N ILE A 23 0.26 -34.02 20.03
CA ILE A 23 -0.32 -32.97 20.88
C ILE A 23 -1.16 -33.69 21.93
N LYS A 24 -0.84 -33.51 23.21
CA LYS A 24 -1.62 -34.13 24.30
C LYS A 24 -2.98 -33.42 24.44
N GLY A 25 -4.06 -34.12 24.10
CA GLY A 25 -5.41 -33.89 24.64
C GLY A 25 -5.70 -34.87 25.78
N ASP A 26 -6.78 -34.66 26.53
CA ASP A 26 -7.08 -35.33 27.80
C ASP A 26 -7.18 -36.87 27.76
N ASP A 27 -7.32 -37.48 26.57
CA ASP A 27 -7.31 -38.93 26.39
C ASP A 27 -6.05 -39.40 25.65
N TRP A 28 -5.06 -39.91 26.38
CA TRP A 28 -3.87 -40.56 25.82
C TRP A 28 -3.81 -42.02 26.27
N ASP A 29 -4.06 -42.96 25.35
CA ASP A 29 -3.66 -44.36 25.48
C ASP A 29 -2.23 -44.52 24.95
N VAL A 30 -1.29 -44.86 25.83
CA VAL A 30 0.11 -45.14 25.47
C VAL A 30 0.17 -46.54 24.84
N PRO A 31 0.80 -46.73 23.67
CA PRO A 31 1.05 -48.05 23.12
C PRO A 31 1.86 -48.91 24.12
N ALA A 32 1.44 -50.17 24.31
CA ALA A 32 1.90 -51.08 25.37
C ALA A 32 3.40 -51.47 25.31
N ASP A 33 4.14 -50.96 24.34
CA ASP A 33 5.54 -51.24 24.04
C ASP A 33 6.53 -50.14 24.48
N VAL A 34 6.07 -49.16 25.27
CA VAL A 34 6.91 -48.13 25.88
C VAL A 34 7.27 -48.51 27.32
N GLU A 35 8.51 -48.94 27.56
CA GLU A 35 9.02 -49.15 28.93
C GLU A 35 9.04 -47.83 29.72
N GLU A 36 8.36 -47.84 30.87
CA GLU A 36 8.10 -46.72 31.78
C GLU A 36 9.36 -46.04 32.35
N ASN A 37 10.55 -46.64 32.17
CA ASN A 37 11.79 -46.24 32.83
C ASN A 37 12.57 -45.08 32.17
N ASN A 38 12.07 -44.48 31.09
CA ASN A 38 12.73 -43.35 30.40
C ASN A 38 11.92 -42.04 30.41
N LEU A 39 10.86 -41.94 31.21
CA LEU A 39 10.12 -40.68 31.39
C LEU A 39 10.62 -39.95 32.65
N PRO A 40 10.86 -38.62 32.59
CA PRO A 40 11.23 -37.85 33.77
C PRO A 40 10.10 -37.87 34.81
N PRO A 41 10.42 -37.90 36.13
CA PRO A 41 9.42 -38.14 37.16
C PRO A 41 8.46 -36.96 37.31
N LYS A 42 7.15 -37.27 37.28
CA LYS A 42 5.99 -36.43 37.66
C LYS A 42 6.02 -34.97 37.17
N LEU A 43 5.56 -34.76 35.94
CA LEU A 43 5.06 -33.47 35.48
C LEU A 43 3.63 -33.28 36.02
N SER A 44 3.42 -32.25 36.84
CA SER A 44 2.12 -31.88 37.40
C SER A 44 1.11 -31.48 36.33
N GLU A 45 -0.18 -31.73 36.63
CA GLU A 45 -1.40 -31.65 35.79
C GLU A 45 -1.71 -30.31 35.05
N SER A 46 -0.77 -29.38 34.90
CA SER A 46 -1.05 -28.02 34.38
C SER A 46 -0.11 -27.55 33.25
N THR A 47 0.47 -28.48 32.48
CA THR A 47 1.52 -28.15 31.49
C THR A 47 1.21 -28.72 30.10
N ALA A 48 0.83 -27.86 29.15
CA ALA A 48 0.83 -28.23 27.73
C ALA A 48 2.28 -28.41 27.26
N THR A 49 2.65 -29.63 26.85
CA THR A 49 4.02 -29.97 26.42
C THR A 49 3.96 -30.42 24.96
N ILE A 50 4.75 -29.79 24.08
CA ILE A 50 4.96 -30.25 22.71
C ILE A 50 6.31 -30.97 22.68
N ALA A 51 6.32 -32.27 22.38
CA ALA A 51 7.54 -33.06 22.22
C ALA A 51 7.68 -33.49 20.75
N LEU A 52 8.87 -33.26 20.16
CA LEU A 52 9.23 -33.72 18.82
C LEU A 52 10.21 -34.88 18.95
N TYR A 53 9.87 -36.03 18.34
CA TYR A 53 10.75 -37.20 18.27
C TYR A 53 11.37 -37.31 16.87
N GLU A 54 12.69 -37.47 16.79
CA GLU A 54 13.42 -37.78 15.54
C GLU A 54 14.22 -39.08 15.76
N THR A 55 13.99 -40.10 14.93
CA THR A 55 14.73 -41.37 14.97
C THR A 55 15.78 -41.42 13.85
N TYR A 56 17.04 -41.72 14.20
CA TYR A 56 18.14 -41.87 13.24
C TYR A 56 18.84 -43.22 13.45
N HIS A 57 18.94 -44.04 12.39
CA HIS A 57 19.74 -45.28 12.32
C HIS A 57 19.81 -46.13 13.61
N GLY A 58 18.66 -46.55 14.14
CA GLY A 58 18.61 -47.55 15.22
C GLY A 58 19.28 -47.14 16.55
N ARG A 59 19.77 -45.90 16.70
CA ARG A 59 20.20 -45.33 17.98
C ARG A 59 19.20 -44.24 18.38
N ARG A 60 18.43 -44.53 19.42
CA ARG A 60 17.45 -43.62 20.03
C ARG A 60 18.17 -42.51 20.79
N ASN A 61 18.37 -41.35 20.18
CA ASN A 61 18.72 -40.13 20.91
C ASN A 61 17.44 -39.32 21.15
N SER A 62 16.83 -39.51 22.31
CA SER A 62 15.72 -38.70 22.79
C SER A 62 16.23 -37.31 23.18
N THR A 63 15.77 -36.26 22.49
CA THR A 63 15.94 -34.88 23.00
C THR A 63 14.55 -34.33 23.29
N VAL A 64 14.16 -34.37 24.56
CA VAL A 64 12.88 -33.84 25.04
C VAL A 64 13.10 -32.40 25.50
N TRP A 65 12.36 -31.44 24.94
CA TRP A 65 12.33 -30.06 25.43
C TRP A 65 11.02 -29.80 26.17
N VAL A 66 11.11 -29.44 27.46
CA VAL A 66 9.95 -29.09 28.30
C VAL A 66 10.10 -27.63 28.74
N GLY A 67 9.14 -26.77 28.36
CA GLY A 67 9.05 -25.39 28.85
C GLY A 67 8.07 -25.26 30.03
N LYS A 68 8.46 -24.57 31.11
CA LYS A 68 7.61 -24.33 32.30
C LYS A 68 6.50 -23.29 32.03
N SER A 69 5.27 -23.62 32.46
CA SER A 69 3.99 -22.98 32.13
C SER A 69 3.63 -21.66 32.86
N GLU A 70 4.34 -21.22 33.91
CA GLU A 70 4.01 -19.91 34.55
C GLU A 70 4.51 -18.67 33.80
N LYS A 71 5.38 -18.84 32.79
CA LYS A 71 5.79 -17.77 31.87
C LYS A 71 4.86 -17.63 30.66
N LEU A 72 3.83 -18.46 30.50
CA LEU A 72 2.85 -18.33 29.41
C LEU A 72 1.94 -17.09 29.56
N LYS A 73 1.91 -16.42 30.72
CA LYS A 73 1.32 -15.06 30.83
C LYS A 73 2.22 -13.96 30.26
N LYS A 74 3.46 -14.27 29.88
CA LYS A 74 4.38 -13.40 29.12
C LYS A 74 4.51 -13.90 27.67
N TRP A 75 3.40 -13.92 26.93
CA TRP A 75 3.45 -14.09 25.46
C TRP A 75 4.22 -12.95 24.76
N LYS A 76 4.54 -11.85 25.46
CA LYS A 76 5.49 -10.81 25.02
C LYS A 76 6.96 -11.27 24.97
N GLY A 77 7.32 -12.43 25.52
CA GLY A 77 8.72 -12.86 25.70
C GLY A 77 9.18 -14.07 24.90
N PHE A 78 8.31 -14.70 24.10
CA PHE A 78 8.71 -15.78 23.18
C PHE A 78 9.26 -15.16 21.90
N GLY A 79 10.38 -14.43 22.01
CA GLY A 79 10.88 -13.55 20.96
C GLY A 79 11.55 -14.30 19.78
N PRO A 80 11.68 -13.64 18.61
CA PRO A 80 12.43 -14.13 17.46
C PRO A 80 13.86 -14.57 17.80
N LYS A 81 14.48 -13.97 18.84
CA LYS A 81 15.82 -14.32 19.32
C LYS A 81 16.01 -15.79 19.69
N ILE A 82 15.11 -16.40 20.45
CA ILE A 82 15.23 -17.81 20.86
C ILE A 82 15.12 -18.73 19.63
N VAL A 83 14.23 -18.38 18.71
CA VAL A 83 13.97 -19.12 17.48
C VAL A 83 15.14 -19.00 16.50
N LEU A 84 15.75 -17.81 16.39
CA LEU A 84 16.94 -17.52 15.59
C LEU A 84 18.21 -18.20 16.15
N GLU A 85 18.39 -18.21 17.48
CA GLU A 85 19.48 -18.94 18.14
C GLU A 85 19.39 -20.45 17.84
N GLN A 86 18.17 -21.02 17.88
CA GLN A 86 17.95 -22.42 17.51
C GLN A 86 18.14 -22.69 16.01
N LEU A 87 17.81 -21.73 15.14
CA LEU A 87 18.08 -21.80 13.71
C LEU A 87 19.59 -21.83 13.40
N LYS A 88 20.36 -21.02 14.12
CA LYS A 88 21.83 -20.98 14.03
C LYS A 88 22.48 -22.26 14.58
N SER A 89 21.92 -22.86 15.64
CA SER A 89 22.47 -24.09 16.23
C SER A 89 22.06 -25.38 15.50
N SER A 90 21.01 -25.34 14.67
CA SER A 90 20.49 -26.52 13.99
C SER A 90 21.26 -26.88 12.71
N ARG A 91 21.83 -28.10 12.68
CA ARG A 91 22.47 -28.67 11.47
C ARG A 91 21.48 -29.41 10.54
N SER A 92 20.24 -29.64 10.97
CA SER A 92 19.25 -30.43 10.22
C SER A 92 18.34 -29.56 9.35
N TYR A 93 18.26 -29.87 8.05
CA TYR A 93 17.37 -29.18 7.10
C TYR A 93 15.89 -29.28 7.50
N SER A 94 15.46 -30.40 8.08
CA SER A 94 14.09 -30.59 8.56
C SER A 94 13.78 -29.64 9.72
N ALA A 95 14.69 -29.53 10.69
CA ALA A 95 14.51 -28.60 11.81
C ALA A 95 14.50 -27.13 11.35
N LYS A 96 15.33 -26.75 10.37
CA LYS A 96 15.27 -25.39 9.78
C LYS A 96 13.92 -25.12 9.11
N PHE A 97 13.34 -26.10 8.43
CA PHE A 97 12.01 -25.99 7.82
C PHE A 97 10.90 -25.79 8.88
N TYR A 98 10.87 -26.59 9.94
CA TYR A 98 9.90 -26.43 11.02
C TYR A 98 10.07 -25.13 11.82
N ILE A 99 11.30 -24.70 12.05
CA ILE A 99 11.59 -23.42 12.67
C ILE A 99 11.12 -22.26 11.77
N THR A 100 11.27 -22.39 10.45
CA THR A 100 10.75 -21.40 9.48
C THR A 100 9.21 -21.34 9.52
N ILE A 101 8.54 -22.49 9.64
CA ILE A 101 7.07 -22.54 9.82
C ILE A 101 6.66 -21.91 11.15
N LEU A 102 7.39 -22.16 12.24
CA LEU A 102 7.14 -21.53 13.54
C LEU A 102 7.34 -20.01 13.49
N LEU A 103 8.38 -19.53 12.80
CA LEU A 103 8.58 -18.10 12.55
C LEU A 103 7.45 -17.51 11.70
N PHE A 104 6.95 -18.25 10.72
CA PHE A 104 5.81 -17.82 9.90
C PHE A 104 4.52 -17.72 10.73
N ILE A 105 4.22 -18.73 11.55
CA ILE A 105 3.06 -18.73 12.45
C ILE A 105 3.20 -17.61 13.50
N PHE A 106 4.39 -17.38 14.01
CA PHE A 106 4.67 -16.31 14.96
C PHE A 106 4.51 -14.93 14.32
N GLY A 107 5.07 -14.71 13.12
CA GLY A 107 4.88 -13.50 12.34
C GLY A 107 3.42 -13.25 11.95
N PHE A 108 2.67 -14.30 11.63
CA PHE A 108 1.23 -14.24 11.37
C PHE A 108 0.46 -13.84 12.65
N SER A 109 0.80 -14.42 13.79
CA SER A 109 0.16 -14.10 15.07
C SER A 109 0.47 -12.67 15.53
N LEU A 110 1.71 -12.22 15.36
CA LEU A 110 2.14 -10.84 15.56
C LEU A 110 1.37 -9.87 14.66
N CYS A 111 1.21 -10.19 13.38
CA CYS A 111 0.41 -9.40 12.46
C CYS A 111 -1.03 -9.18 12.99
N PHE A 112 -1.68 -10.21 13.53
CA PHE A 112 -3.02 -10.08 14.12
C PHE A 112 -3.06 -9.31 15.46
N ILE A 113 -2.07 -9.50 16.32
CA ILE A 113 -1.97 -8.73 17.59
C ILE A 113 -1.73 -7.25 17.26
N GLU A 114 -0.84 -6.99 16.31
CA GLU A 114 -0.53 -5.67 15.76
C GLU A 114 -1.60 -5.15 14.80
N LEU A 115 -2.79 -5.75 14.72
CA LEU A 115 -3.96 -5.19 14.01
C LEU A 115 -4.97 -4.47 14.93
N GLY A 116 -4.79 -4.48 16.26
CA GLY A 116 -5.79 -3.96 17.22
C GLY A 116 -5.61 -2.52 17.80
N GLY A 117 -4.93 -1.60 17.12
CA GLY A 117 -4.49 -0.28 17.65
C GLY A 117 -5.12 0.95 16.98
N ASN A 118 -4.97 2.11 17.62
CA ASN A 118 -5.78 3.33 17.39
C ASN A 118 -5.63 4.01 16.01
N MET A 119 -4.50 3.90 15.28
CA MET A 119 -4.34 4.51 13.95
C MET A 119 -4.97 3.72 12.81
N LYS A 120 -5.21 2.43 13.02
CA LYS A 120 -5.67 1.46 12.02
C LYS A 120 -7.04 1.82 11.47
N ILE A 121 -7.82 2.55 12.26
CA ILE A 121 -9.19 2.96 11.96
C ILE A 121 -9.23 4.25 11.11
N ASN A 122 -8.21 5.11 11.15
CA ASN A 122 -8.17 6.33 10.30
C ASN A 122 -8.14 5.97 8.82
N GLN A 123 -7.29 4.98 8.52
CA GLN A 123 -7.04 4.55 7.17
C GLN A 123 -8.29 3.87 6.60
N THR A 124 -8.98 3.08 7.40
CA THR A 124 -10.30 2.51 7.06
C THR A 124 -11.33 3.61 6.77
N ALA A 125 -11.34 4.68 7.57
CA ALA A 125 -12.27 5.78 7.38
C ALA A 125 -12.04 6.58 6.09
N GLY A 126 -10.78 6.89 5.76
CA GLY A 126 -10.44 7.52 4.48
C GLY A 126 -10.84 6.65 3.28
N VAL A 127 -10.66 5.33 3.41
CA VAL A 127 -11.13 4.36 2.40
C VAL A 127 -12.67 4.37 2.30
N PHE A 128 -13.40 4.43 3.42
CA PHE A 128 -14.87 4.54 3.41
C PHE A 128 -15.37 5.81 2.71
N MET A 129 -14.69 6.94 2.91
CA MET A 129 -15.01 8.17 2.18
C MET A 129 -14.75 8.00 0.69
N ALA A 130 -13.60 7.45 0.29
CA ALA A 130 -13.28 7.16 -1.11
C ALA A 130 -14.31 6.23 -1.77
N MET A 131 -14.70 5.15 -1.09
CA MET A 131 -15.74 4.22 -1.56
C MET A 131 -17.11 4.90 -1.69
N SER A 132 -17.41 5.87 -0.83
CA SER A 132 -18.65 6.66 -0.93
C SER A 132 -18.62 7.64 -2.11
N LEU A 133 -17.46 8.24 -2.42
CA LEU A 133 -17.28 9.05 -3.64
C LEU A 133 -17.50 8.22 -4.90
N GLU A 134 -17.04 6.97 -4.87
CA GLU A 134 -17.18 6.00 -5.96
C GLU A 134 -18.63 5.56 -6.13
N ARG A 135 -19.27 5.06 -5.06
CA ARG A 135 -20.65 4.55 -5.07
C ARG A 135 -21.67 5.53 -5.64
N TRP A 136 -21.49 6.83 -5.40
CA TRP A 136 -22.44 7.87 -5.80
C TRP A 136 -22.02 8.64 -7.06
N ASP A 137 -21.02 8.12 -7.81
CA ASP A 137 -20.48 8.72 -9.04
C ASP A 137 -20.09 10.20 -8.88
N LEU A 138 -19.77 10.62 -7.65
CA LEU A 138 -19.43 12.01 -7.38
C LEU A 138 -18.09 12.36 -8.04
N HIS A 139 -17.15 11.43 -7.99
CA HIS A 139 -15.85 11.50 -8.65
C HIS A 139 -16.00 11.70 -10.18
N VAL A 140 -16.94 11.01 -10.85
CA VAL A 140 -17.26 11.20 -12.28
C VAL A 140 -17.71 12.64 -12.54
N ARG A 141 -18.68 13.13 -11.76
CA ARG A 141 -19.21 14.49 -11.92
C ARG A 141 -18.13 15.55 -11.71
N ILE A 142 -17.29 15.39 -10.68
CA ILE A 142 -16.15 16.28 -10.41
C ILE A 142 -15.17 16.24 -11.58
N SER A 143 -14.83 15.05 -12.09
CA SER A 143 -13.87 14.89 -13.19
C SER A 143 -14.30 15.64 -14.46
N LEU A 144 -15.55 15.47 -14.89
CA LEU A 144 -16.07 16.14 -16.09
C LEU A 144 -16.16 17.65 -15.88
N LYS A 145 -16.51 18.10 -14.67
CA LYS A 145 -16.54 19.53 -14.35
C LYS A 145 -15.15 20.15 -14.43
N LEU A 146 -14.14 19.51 -13.84
CA LEU A 146 -12.76 19.98 -13.89
C LEU A 146 -12.22 19.94 -15.33
N LEU A 147 -12.46 18.85 -16.08
CA LEU A 147 -12.06 18.75 -17.49
C LEU A 147 -12.70 19.84 -18.36
N SER A 148 -13.92 20.27 -18.03
CA SER A 148 -14.61 21.35 -18.75
C SER A 148 -13.94 22.73 -18.62
N TRP A 149 -13.02 22.90 -17.67
CA TRP A 149 -12.22 24.12 -17.52
C TRP A 149 -11.04 24.18 -18.48
N PHE A 150 -10.63 23.03 -19.04
CA PHE A 150 -9.52 22.94 -19.98
C PHE A 150 -9.99 23.10 -21.42
N GLY A 151 -9.08 23.62 -22.27
CA GLY A 151 -9.37 23.88 -23.67
C GLY A 151 -9.30 22.64 -24.57
N SER A 152 -9.86 22.78 -25.76
CA SER A 152 -9.92 21.78 -26.84
C SER A 152 -8.62 21.53 -27.62
N LYS A 153 -7.49 22.11 -27.20
CA LYS A 153 -6.21 21.96 -27.93
C LYS A 153 -5.44 20.75 -27.38
N PRO A 154 -4.66 20.02 -28.19
CA PRO A 154 -3.90 18.86 -27.72
C PRO A 154 -3.06 19.10 -26.43
N PRO A 155 -2.31 20.21 -26.28
CA PRO A 155 -1.57 20.47 -25.04
C PRO A 155 -2.49 20.73 -23.85
N SER A 156 -3.62 21.42 -24.07
CA SER A 156 -4.62 21.71 -23.03
C SER A 156 -5.37 20.45 -22.60
N LEU A 157 -5.65 19.52 -23.52
CA LEU A 157 -6.23 18.22 -23.21
C LEU A 157 -5.25 17.37 -22.39
N LEU A 158 -3.98 17.30 -22.82
CA LEU A 158 -2.94 16.60 -22.07
C LEU A 158 -2.85 17.12 -20.63
N LEU A 159 -2.71 18.45 -20.47
CA LEU A 159 -2.65 19.07 -19.16
C LEU A 159 -3.94 18.84 -18.35
N GLY A 160 -5.11 18.95 -18.99
CA GLY A 160 -6.40 18.76 -18.33
C GLY A 160 -6.56 17.37 -17.76
N PHE A 161 -6.26 16.33 -18.55
CA PHE A 161 -6.29 14.95 -18.06
C PHE A 161 -5.26 14.74 -16.94
N MET A 162 -4.04 15.28 -17.05
CA MET A 162 -3.04 15.16 -15.98
C MET A 162 -3.51 15.79 -14.66
N VAL A 163 -3.96 17.05 -14.69
CA VAL A 163 -4.38 17.77 -13.49
C VAL A 163 -5.60 17.11 -12.84
N VAL A 164 -6.59 16.70 -13.64
CA VAL A 164 -7.79 16.04 -13.12
C VAL A 164 -7.44 14.68 -12.54
N THR A 165 -6.60 13.90 -13.21
CA THR A 165 -6.15 12.61 -12.68
C THR A 165 -5.38 12.79 -11.37
N PHE A 166 -4.44 13.74 -11.32
CA PHE A 166 -3.64 14.01 -10.12
C PHE A 166 -4.53 14.36 -8.92
N ILE A 167 -5.46 15.31 -9.09
CA ILE A 167 -6.37 15.75 -8.00
C ILE A 167 -7.27 14.61 -7.55
N LEU A 168 -7.85 13.84 -8.47
CA LEU A 168 -8.73 12.73 -8.12
C LEU A 168 -7.96 11.63 -7.39
N SER A 169 -6.75 11.30 -7.87
CA SER A 169 -5.94 10.25 -7.29
C SER A 169 -5.38 10.60 -5.90
N MET A 170 -5.44 11.87 -5.49
CA MET A 170 -5.16 12.24 -4.10
C MET A 170 -6.20 11.67 -3.13
N PHE A 171 -7.42 11.40 -3.56
CA PHE A 171 -8.51 11.01 -2.66
C PHE A 171 -9.18 9.70 -3.05
N VAL A 172 -9.07 9.32 -4.31
CA VAL A 172 -9.58 8.08 -4.89
C VAL A 172 -8.38 7.21 -5.25
N SER A 173 -8.54 5.88 -5.20
CA SER A 173 -7.43 4.98 -5.55
C SER A 173 -6.89 5.23 -6.97
N ASN A 174 -5.59 5.04 -7.16
CA ASN A 174 -4.92 5.20 -8.46
C ASN A 174 -5.58 4.35 -9.56
N THR A 175 -5.97 3.12 -9.20
CA THR A 175 -6.64 2.17 -10.09
C THR A 175 -8.01 2.69 -10.52
N ALA A 176 -8.89 3.05 -9.58
CA ALA A 176 -10.25 3.52 -9.89
C ALA A 176 -10.23 4.80 -10.71
N THR A 177 -9.34 5.74 -10.37
CA THR A 177 -9.14 6.99 -11.13
C THR A 177 -8.76 6.70 -12.59
N THR A 178 -7.87 5.73 -12.82
CA THR A 178 -7.44 5.35 -14.17
C THR A 178 -8.54 4.66 -14.96
N ILE A 179 -9.23 3.67 -14.37
CA ILE A 179 -10.35 2.95 -15.00
C ILE A 179 -11.44 3.94 -15.45
N MET A 180 -11.72 4.97 -14.65
CA MET A 180 -12.73 5.97 -14.98
C MET A 180 -12.29 6.91 -16.11
N LEU A 181 -11.04 7.39 -16.09
CA LEU A 181 -10.59 8.44 -17.02
C LEU A 181 -10.19 7.89 -18.39
N VAL A 182 -9.67 6.66 -18.46
CA VAL A 182 -9.20 6.06 -19.72
C VAL A 182 -10.30 5.96 -20.79
N PRO A 183 -11.49 5.40 -20.53
CA PRO A 183 -12.57 5.36 -21.53
C PRO A 183 -13.02 6.76 -21.95
N ASN A 184 -13.08 7.70 -20.99
CA ASN A 184 -13.45 9.09 -21.26
C ASN A 184 -12.44 9.78 -22.17
N ALA A 185 -11.15 9.57 -21.93
CA ALA A 185 -10.07 10.08 -22.78
C ALA A 185 -10.13 9.51 -24.18
N ILE A 186 -10.26 8.19 -24.31
CA ILE A 186 -10.36 7.50 -25.60
C ILE A 186 -11.54 8.05 -26.40
N GLN A 187 -12.73 8.17 -25.78
CA GLN A 187 -13.92 8.65 -26.47
C GLN A 187 -13.75 10.09 -26.98
N VAL A 188 -13.18 10.98 -26.17
CA VAL A 188 -12.96 12.39 -26.57
C VAL A 188 -11.90 12.50 -27.65
N ILE A 189 -10.81 11.74 -27.54
CA ILE A 189 -9.68 11.84 -28.48
C ILE A 189 -10.04 11.20 -29.82
N ARG A 190 -10.69 10.03 -29.83
CA ARG A 190 -11.12 9.38 -31.07
C ARG A 190 -12.24 10.12 -31.79
N GLY A 191 -13.07 10.88 -31.04
CA GLY A 191 -14.02 11.82 -31.63
C GLY A 191 -13.36 12.91 -32.50
N LEU A 192 -12.05 13.12 -32.39
CA LEU A 192 -11.29 14.07 -33.22
C LEU A 192 -10.87 13.51 -34.58
N ALA A 193 -11.08 12.21 -34.81
CA ALA A 193 -10.69 11.58 -36.06
C ALA A 193 -11.53 12.09 -37.25
N GLY A 194 -12.76 12.58 -37.04
CA GLY A 194 -13.68 12.98 -38.10
C GLY A 194 -14.09 11.80 -39.01
N GLU A 195 -15.26 11.87 -39.65
CA GLU A 195 -15.68 10.86 -40.63
C GLU A 195 -15.19 11.18 -42.07
N ASP A 196 -14.80 12.44 -42.33
CA ASP A 196 -14.64 12.95 -43.70
C ASP A 196 -13.21 13.39 -44.06
N ALA A 197 -12.28 12.44 -44.15
CA ALA A 197 -10.97 12.73 -44.73
C ALA A 197 -10.74 11.90 -46.01
N VAL A 198 -11.09 12.51 -47.15
CA VAL A 198 -10.79 11.98 -48.49
C VAL A 198 -9.38 12.44 -48.88
N ASN A 199 -8.49 11.48 -49.13
CA ASN A 199 -7.05 11.63 -49.49
C ASN A 199 -6.10 12.02 -48.34
N GLY A 200 -4.78 11.90 -48.57
CA GLY A 200 -3.67 11.80 -47.58
C GLY A 200 -3.64 12.68 -46.33
N ALA A 201 -4.49 13.71 -46.21
CA ALA A 201 -4.82 14.40 -44.96
C ALA A 201 -5.41 13.45 -43.89
N ALA A 202 -6.17 12.43 -44.30
CA ALA A 202 -6.75 11.41 -43.41
C ALA A 202 -5.69 10.65 -42.61
N ALA A 203 -4.64 10.19 -43.29
CA ALA A 203 -3.56 9.44 -42.67
C ALA A 203 -2.77 10.30 -41.67
N VAL A 204 -2.58 11.59 -41.97
CA VAL A 204 -1.92 12.56 -41.08
C VAL A 204 -2.78 12.85 -39.84
N GLN A 205 -4.10 12.95 -40.02
CA GLN A 205 -5.04 13.15 -38.91
C GLN A 205 -5.13 11.92 -38.01
N HIS A 206 -5.26 10.71 -38.58
CA HIS A 206 -5.24 9.46 -37.80
C HIS A 206 -3.93 9.27 -37.02
N ALA A 207 -2.77 9.55 -37.64
CA ALA A 207 -1.48 9.49 -36.96
C ALA A 207 -1.38 10.52 -35.81
N SER A 208 -1.98 11.69 -35.99
CA SER A 208 -2.06 12.71 -34.97
C SER A 208 -2.95 12.23 -33.81
N VAL A 209 -4.19 11.82 -34.07
CA VAL A 209 -5.11 11.30 -33.05
C VAL A 209 -4.46 10.16 -32.25
N ALA A 210 -3.79 9.21 -32.90
CA ALA A 210 -3.10 8.11 -32.23
C ALA A 210 -1.95 8.58 -31.32
N ARG A 211 -1.18 9.61 -31.74
CA ARG A 211 -0.12 10.21 -30.90
C ARG A 211 -0.70 10.90 -29.67
N LEU A 212 -1.80 11.63 -29.81
CA LEU A 212 -2.48 12.28 -28.69
C LEU A 212 -3.12 11.25 -27.75
N GLU A 213 -3.76 10.22 -28.29
CA GLU A 213 -4.35 9.13 -27.49
C GLU A 213 -3.29 8.50 -26.61
N LYS A 214 -2.16 8.11 -27.20
CA LYS A 214 -1.02 7.55 -26.47
C LYS A 214 -0.49 8.51 -25.40
N ALA A 215 -0.30 9.79 -25.73
CA ALA A 215 0.20 10.79 -24.78
C ALA A 215 -0.74 10.96 -23.58
N VAL A 216 -2.06 11.05 -23.83
CA VAL A 216 -3.06 11.22 -22.77
C VAL A 216 -3.19 9.98 -21.91
N LEU A 217 -3.15 8.78 -22.51
CA LEU A 217 -3.18 7.54 -21.75
C LEU A 217 -1.99 7.43 -20.79
N LEU A 218 -0.76 7.68 -21.28
CA LEU A 218 0.44 7.73 -20.42
C LEU A 218 0.33 8.82 -19.35
N ALA A 219 -0.19 10.00 -19.70
CA ALA A 219 -0.43 11.09 -18.76
C ALA A 219 -1.38 10.68 -17.62
N ILE A 220 -2.48 9.98 -17.93
CA ILE A 220 -3.41 9.48 -16.91
C ILE A 220 -2.69 8.45 -16.02
N ALA A 221 -2.02 7.45 -16.59
CA ALA A 221 -1.35 6.41 -15.79
C ALA A 221 -0.33 7.01 -14.81
N TYR A 222 0.53 7.91 -15.28
CA TYR A 222 1.56 8.52 -14.45
C TYR A 222 1.00 9.53 -13.46
N SER A 223 0.01 10.33 -13.86
CA SER A 223 -0.61 11.30 -12.94
C SER A 223 -1.45 10.63 -11.85
N ALA A 224 -1.99 9.43 -12.10
CA ALA A 224 -2.66 8.65 -11.06
C ALA A 224 -1.66 8.24 -9.97
N SER A 225 -0.54 7.60 -10.35
CA SER A 225 0.50 7.22 -9.39
C SER A 225 1.06 8.41 -8.60
N ILE A 226 1.30 9.53 -9.27
CA ILE A 226 1.87 10.75 -8.64
C ILE A 226 0.82 11.58 -7.89
N GLY A 227 -0.46 11.50 -8.24
CA GLY A 227 -1.53 12.05 -7.42
C GLY A 227 -1.70 11.29 -6.11
N GLY A 228 -1.60 9.95 -6.15
CA GLY A 228 -1.69 9.10 -4.97
C GLY A 228 -0.63 9.36 -3.91
N MET A 229 0.59 9.74 -4.30
CA MET A 229 1.64 10.10 -3.34
C MET A 229 1.44 11.48 -2.67
N ALA A 230 0.63 12.35 -3.27
CA ALA A 230 0.51 13.75 -2.82
C ALA A 230 -0.31 13.93 -1.53
N SER A 231 -1.13 12.95 -1.16
CA SER A 231 -1.89 12.94 0.10
C SER A 231 -1.61 11.67 0.90
N LEU A 232 -1.87 11.71 2.20
CA LEU A 232 -1.60 10.56 3.06
C LEU A 232 -2.48 9.34 2.73
N ILE A 233 -3.69 9.57 2.20
CA ILE A 233 -4.70 8.52 1.93
C ILE A 233 -4.69 8.07 0.47
N GLY A 234 -4.12 8.86 -0.44
CA GLY A 234 -4.15 8.59 -1.88
C GLY A 234 -3.45 7.30 -2.29
N SER A 235 -2.43 6.86 -1.56
CA SER A 235 -1.70 5.61 -1.83
C SER A 235 -1.46 4.80 -0.58
N ALA A 236 -1.57 3.48 -0.71
CA ALA A 236 -1.29 2.51 0.35
C ALA A 236 0.15 2.60 0.88
N THR A 237 1.12 3.00 0.04
CA THR A 237 2.51 3.20 0.45
C THR A 237 2.63 4.24 1.56
N ASN A 238 1.88 5.35 1.45
CA ASN A 238 1.98 6.47 2.39
C ASN A 238 1.41 6.06 3.76
N LEU A 239 0.35 5.26 3.73
CA LEU A 239 -0.25 4.64 4.90
C LEU A 239 0.73 3.68 5.61
N VAL A 240 1.48 2.89 4.85
CA VAL A 240 2.56 2.04 5.39
C VAL A 240 3.61 2.88 6.10
N PHE A 241 4.05 3.99 5.49
CA PHE A 241 5.00 4.89 6.15
C PHE A 241 4.46 5.46 7.45
N ALA A 242 3.26 6.05 7.45
CA ALA A 242 2.75 6.74 8.64
C ALA A 242 2.61 5.79 9.83
N GLU A 243 2.26 4.54 9.52
CA GLU A 243 2.09 3.50 10.51
C GLU A 243 3.44 2.97 11.04
N GLN A 244 4.38 2.64 10.16
CA GLN A 244 5.71 2.17 10.56
C GLN A 244 6.52 3.27 11.26
N TYR A 245 6.43 4.51 10.80
CA TYR A 245 7.12 5.65 11.43
C TYR A 245 6.72 5.82 12.89
N ARG A 246 5.42 5.79 13.21
CA ARG A 246 4.94 5.93 14.58
C ARG A 246 5.33 4.75 15.47
N THR A 247 5.41 3.55 14.89
CA THR A 247 5.78 2.36 15.67
C THR A 247 7.27 2.30 15.91
N ILE A 248 8.08 2.68 14.93
CA ILE A 248 9.54 2.72 15.09
C ILE A 248 9.96 3.89 16.00
N PHE A 249 9.28 5.04 15.91
CA PHE A 249 9.57 6.25 16.67
C PHE A 249 8.32 6.78 17.41
N PRO A 250 7.96 6.18 18.56
CA PRO A 250 6.72 6.51 19.28
C PRO A 250 6.69 7.93 19.85
N ASP A 251 7.85 8.48 20.26
CA ASP A 251 7.97 9.84 20.81
C ASP A 251 8.15 10.92 19.73
N ALA A 252 8.10 10.52 18.46
CA ALA A 252 8.34 11.44 17.36
C ALA A 252 7.15 12.37 17.09
N ILE A 253 7.42 13.47 16.40
CA ILE A 253 6.37 14.37 15.96
C ILE A 253 5.40 13.66 15.01
N GLU A 254 4.10 13.73 15.28
CA GLU A 254 3.12 13.13 14.38
C GLU A 254 3.18 13.81 13.00
N ILE A 255 3.31 13.00 11.95
CA ILE A 255 3.15 13.42 10.56
C ILE A 255 1.66 13.38 10.24
N SER A 256 0.97 14.48 10.54
CA SER A 256 -0.43 14.65 10.21
C SER A 256 -0.67 14.78 8.70
N PHE A 257 -1.91 14.59 8.28
CA PHE A 257 -2.40 14.80 6.91
C PHE A 257 -1.95 16.15 6.35
N THR A 258 -2.06 17.22 7.14
CA THR A 258 -1.66 18.57 6.74
C THR A 258 -0.15 18.69 6.52
N LYS A 259 0.67 18.10 7.40
CA LYS A 259 2.12 18.07 7.21
C LYS A 259 2.47 17.26 5.95
N TRP A 260 1.80 16.13 5.73
CA TRP A 260 1.99 15.33 4.53
C TRP A 260 1.74 16.13 3.26
N LEU A 261 0.61 16.85 3.17
CA LEU A 261 0.31 17.70 2.01
C LEU A 261 1.39 18.75 1.76
N GLY A 262 2.01 19.27 2.83
CA GLY A 262 3.08 20.27 2.76
C GLY A 262 4.31 19.82 1.97
N PHE A 263 4.63 18.53 1.91
CA PHE A 263 5.70 18.00 1.07
C PHE A 263 5.19 17.14 -0.10
N GLY A 264 4.09 16.40 0.08
CA GLY A 264 3.50 15.53 -0.94
C GLY A 264 3.00 16.30 -2.16
N ILE A 265 2.28 17.41 -1.97
CA ILE A 265 1.79 18.23 -3.09
C ILE A 265 2.95 18.87 -3.86
N PRO A 266 3.89 19.62 -3.23
CA PRO A 266 4.97 20.25 -3.99
C PRO A 266 5.82 19.26 -4.78
N ILE A 267 6.21 18.14 -4.15
CA ILE A 267 7.00 17.10 -4.82
C ILE A 267 6.20 16.49 -5.99
N GLY A 268 4.96 16.09 -5.75
CA GLY A 268 4.10 15.50 -6.77
C GLY A 268 3.85 16.44 -7.96
N VAL A 269 3.60 17.73 -7.70
CA VAL A 269 3.42 18.75 -8.74
C VAL A 269 4.69 18.93 -9.58
N ILE A 270 5.87 18.97 -8.96
CA ILE A 270 7.15 19.09 -9.69
C ILE A 270 7.36 17.87 -10.59
N ILE A 271 7.13 16.65 -10.08
CA ILE A 271 7.23 15.43 -10.89
C ILE A 271 6.22 15.47 -12.04
N CYS A 272 4.96 15.85 -11.78
CA CYS A 272 3.94 16.02 -12.82
C CYS A 272 4.32 17.05 -13.88
N MET A 273 5.00 18.15 -13.52
CA MET A 273 5.52 19.12 -14.49
C MET A 273 6.57 18.50 -15.42
N PHE A 274 7.48 17.70 -14.88
CA PHE A 274 8.47 16.96 -15.70
C PHE A 274 7.82 15.91 -16.59
N ILE A 275 6.81 15.19 -16.09
CA ILE A 275 6.02 14.26 -16.90
C ILE A 275 5.33 15.00 -18.05
N TYR A 276 4.70 16.14 -17.78
CA TYR A 276 4.05 16.95 -18.82
C TYR A 276 5.06 17.41 -19.86
N ALA A 277 6.21 17.94 -19.43
CA ALA A 277 7.27 18.40 -20.33
C ALA A 277 7.80 17.26 -21.22
N TYR A 278 8.01 16.07 -20.64
CA TYR A 278 8.42 14.87 -21.37
C TYR A 278 7.37 14.47 -22.43
N LEU A 279 6.12 14.28 -22.02
CA LEU A 279 5.03 13.84 -22.91
C LEU A 279 4.74 14.87 -24.00
N TYR A 280 4.75 16.16 -23.65
CA TYR A 280 4.59 17.25 -24.60
C TYR A 280 5.68 17.22 -25.67
N ASN A 281 6.96 17.16 -25.27
CA ASN A 281 8.08 17.14 -26.21
C ASN A 281 8.11 15.87 -27.07
N ARG A 282 7.72 14.72 -26.51
CA ARG A 282 7.78 13.43 -27.18
C ARG A 282 6.66 13.20 -28.18
N TYR A 283 5.43 13.63 -27.86
CA TYR A 283 4.23 13.26 -28.61
C TYR A 283 3.47 14.45 -29.22
N ILE A 284 3.50 15.64 -28.59
CA ILE A 284 2.66 16.78 -28.97
C ILE A 284 3.41 17.84 -29.77
N ARG A 285 4.67 18.16 -29.43
CA ARG A 285 5.44 19.25 -30.03
C ARG A 285 5.64 19.11 -31.54
N THR A 286 5.83 17.89 -32.03
CA THR A 286 6.10 17.56 -33.44
C THR A 286 4.86 17.07 -34.18
N MET A 287 3.69 17.25 -33.56
CA MET A 287 2.42 16.80 -34.09
C MET A 287 1.88 17.82 -35.12
N PRO A 288 1.35 17.36 -36.27
CA PRO A 288 0.54 18.20 -37.15
C PRO A 288 -0.64 18.82 -36.38
N PRO A 289 -1.11 20.02 -36.77
CA PRO A 289 -2.28 20.63 -36.15
C PRO A 289 -3.49 19.71 -36.28
N LEU A 290 -4.15 19.43 -35.16
CA LEU A 290 -5.49 18.84 -35.14
C LEU A 290 -6.51 19.98 -35.11
N ASP A 291 -7.58 19.83 -35.90
CA ASP A 291 -8.74 20.70 -35.78
C ASP A 291 -9.29 20.69 -34.35
N LYS A 292 -9.89 21.81 -33.96
CA LYS A 292 -10.32 22.02 -32.57
C LYS A 292 -11.39 21.00 -32.22
N VAL A 293 -11.23 20.32 -31.08
CA VAL A 293 -12.36 19.63 -30.42
C VAL A 293 -13.50 20.64 -30.28
N GLU A 294 -14.73 20.22 -30.51
CA GLU A 294 -15.90 20.99 -30.06
C GLU A 294 -15.67 21.45 -28.62
N LYS A 295 -15.72 22.77 -28.39
CA LYS A 295 -15.38 23.40 -27.11
C LYS A 295 -16.20 22.92 -25.91
N ASN A 296 -17.22 22.09 -26.14
CA ASN A 296 -18.21 21.74 -25.16
C ASN A 296 -18.37 20.22 -24.93
N VAL A 297 -17.54 19.32 -25.48
CA VAL A 297 -17.75 17.86 -25.27
C VAL A 297 -17.88 17.49 -23.78
N PHE A 298 -16.98 17.99 -22.94
CA PHE A 298 -17.06 17.77 -21.48
C PHE A 298 -18.24 18.50 -20.82
N LYS A 299 -18.66 19.65 -21.36
CA LYS A 299 -19.84 20.37 -20.86
C LYS A 299 -21.13 19.64 -21.21
N THR A 300 -21.22 19.07 -22.41
CA THR A 300 -22.34 18.25 -22.87
C THR A 300 -22.43 16.99 -22.00
N LYS A 301 -21.34 16.21 -21.89
CA LYS A 301 -21.28 15.04 -20.98
C LYS A 301 -21.62 15.38 -19.54
N TYR A 302 -21.18 16.53 -19.04
CA TYR A 302 -21.53 16.98 -17.69
C TYR A 302 -23.03 17.34 -17.57
N ALA A 303 -23.62 17.93 -18.61
CA ALA A 303 -25.05 18.22 -18.65
C ALA A 303 -25.89 16.93 -18.71
N ASP A 304 -25.40 15.90 -19.41
CA ASP A 304 -26.05 14.59 -19.53
C ASP A 304 -26.17 13.86 -18.19
N LEU A 305 -25.31 14.15 -17.21
CA LEU A 305 -25.42 13.64 -15.83
C LEU A 305 -26.63 14.19 -15.06
N GLY A 306 -27.32 15.20 -15.60
CA GLY A 306 -28.47 15.83 -14.96
C GLY A 306 -28.13 16.57 -13.66
N VAL A 307 -29.17 16.81 -12.85
CA VAL A 307 -29.07 17.55 -11.58
C VAL A 307 -28.37 16.73 -10.49
N TRP A 308 -27.74 17.43 -9.55
CA TRP A 308 -27.11 16.80 -8.39
C TRP A 308 -28.13 16.04 -7.55
N THR A 309 -27.88 14.75 -7.33
CA THR A 309 -28.68 13.94 -6.42
C THR A 309 -28.47 14.40 -4.97
N ARG A 310 -29.39 14.04 -4.07
CA ARG A 310 -29.27 14.40 -2.66
C ARG A 310 -28.01 13.76 -2.07
N GLU A 311 -27.73 12.54 -2.47
CA GLU A 311 -26.63 11.72 -2.00
C GLU A 311 -25.29 12.29 -2.45
N GLN A 312 -25.16 12.70 -3.72
CA GLN A 312 -23.99 13.44 -4.22
C GLN A 312 -23.71 14.72 -3.43
N LYS A 313 -24.75 15.46 -3.03
CA LYS A 313 -24.60 16.67 -2.21
C LYS A 313 -24.15 16.34 -0.79
N ILE A 314 -24.72 15.31 -0.17
CA ILE A 314 -24.35 14.88 1.20
C ILE A 314 -22.90 14.39 1.22
N VAL A 315 -22.54 13.48 0.32
CA VAL A 315 -21.17 12.94 0.21
C VAL A 315 -20.19 14.07 -0.07
N GLY A 316 -20.50 14.98 -1.01
CA GLY A 316 -19.65 16.13 -1.29
C GLY A 316 -19.50 17.09 -0.10
N ALA A 317 -20.56 17.30 0.68
CA ALA A 317 -20.49 18.11 1.89
C ALA A 317 -19.64 17.45 2.98
N LEU A 318 -19.84 16.15 3.24
CA LEU A 318 -19.04 15.39 4.21
C LEU A 318 -17.57 15.37 3.83
N PHE A 319 -17.26 15.15 2.55
CA PHE A 319 -15.91 15.19 2.03
C PHE A 319 -15.22 16.55 2.26
N LEU A 320 -15.94 17.65 2.00
CA LEU A 320 -15.42 18.99 2.26
C LEU A 320 -15.24 19.25 3.75
N ILE A 321 -16.17 18.81 4.59
CA ILE A 321 -16.07 18.91 6.05
C ILE A 321 -14.84 18.15 6.55
N GLU A 322 -14.61 16.93 6.05
CA GLU A 322 -13.46 16.10 6.41
C GLU A 322 -12.12 16.78 6.10
N ILE A 323 -11.97 17.31 4.88
CA ILE A 323 -10.77 18.06 4.48
C ILE A 323 -10.57 19.28 5.38
N VAL A 324 -11.63 20.06 5.63
CA VAL A 324 -11.55 21.25 6.49
C VAL A 324 -11.14 20.87 7.90
N LEU A 325 -11.68 19.79 8.46
CA LEU A 325 -11.33 19.31 9.80
C LEU A 325 -9.87 18.85 9.88
N TRP A 326 -9.34 18.11 8.90
CA TRP A 326 -7.92 17.76 8.87
C TRP A 326 -7.01 18.99 8.77
N LEU A 327 -7.31 19.91 7.86
CA LEU A 327 -6.49 21.12 7.64
C LEU A 327 -6.49 22.06 8.86
N SER A 328 -7.63 22.18 9.53
CA SER A 328 -7.80 23.07 10.68
C SER A 328 -7.55 22.39 12.04
N ARG A 329 -7.13 21.12 12.07
CA ARG A 329 -6.90 20.33 13.30
C ARG A 329 -6.10 21.08 14.36
N PRO A 330 -4.92 21.67 14.07
CA PRO A 330 -4.14 22.38 15.08
C PRO A 330 -4.87 23.58 15.70
N GLY A 331 -5.91 24.10 15.05
CA GLY A 331 -6.74 25.18 15.58
C GLY A 331 -7.83 24.68 16.52
N TRP A 332 -8.64 23.71 16.07
CA TRP A 332 -9.81 23.27 16.82
C TRP A 332 -9.54 22.18 17.86
N SER A 333 -8.45 21.42 17.75
CA SER A 333 -8.08 20.41 18.76
C SER A 333 -7.86 21.03 20.14
N ASN A 334 -7.42 22.29 20.20
CA ASN A 334 -7.18 23.04 21.43
C ASN A 334 -8.45 23.39 22.20
N PHE A 335 -9.63 23.24 21.60
CA PHE A 335 -10.90 23.42 22.33
C PHE A 335 -11.22 22.26 23.27
N PHE A 336 -10.48 21.15 23.17
CA PHE A 336 -10.68 19.98 24.00
C PHE A 336 -9.62 19.91 25.13
N PRO A 337 -9.95 19.29 26.28
CA PRO A 337 -9.05 19.20 27.43
C PRO A 337 -7.72 18.51 27.14
N ASN A 338 -7.73 17.50 26.25
CA ASN A 338 -6.55 16.76 25.81
C ASN A 338 -6.40 16.86 24.28
N PRO A 339 -5.73 17.90 23.76
CA PRO A 339 -5.52 18.06 22.31
C PRO A 339 -4.70 16.93 21.70
N ASP A 340 -3.79 16.32 22.46
CA ASP A 340 -2.89 15.24 22.01
C ASP A 340 -3.62 13.92 21.74
N ASP A 341 -4.78 13.71 22.36
CA ASP A 341 -5.63 12.52 22.14
C ASP A 341 -6.42 12.61 20.82
N ILE A 342 -6.52 13.80 20.23
CA ILE A 342 -7.24 14.04 18.98
C ILE A 342 -6.27 13.89 17.83
N SER A 343 -6.42 12.81 17.06
CA SER A 343 -5.62 12.54 15.86
C SER A 343 -6.44 12.69 14.58
N ASP A 344 -5.78 12.59 13.43
CA ASP A 344 -6.47 12.57 12.14
C ASP A 344 -7.47 11.40 12.04
N THR A 345 -7.23 10.34 12.82
CA THR A 345 -8.12 9.19 13.01
C THR A 345 -9.47 9.58 13.57
N THR A 346 -9.52 10.52 14.50
CA THR A 346 -10.76 10.97 15.13
C THR A 346 -11.69 11.62 14.10
N VAL A 347 -11.12 12.41 13.19
CA VAL A 347 -11.85 13.06 12.09
C VAL A 347 -12.39 12.01 11.12
N GLY A 348 -11.52 11.10 10.66
CA GLY A 348 -11.92 10.02 9.76
C GLY A 348 -13.05 9.19 10.36
N MET A 349 -12.91 8.71 11.60
CA MET A 349 -13.95 7.93 12.28
C MET A 349 -15.29 8.65 12.35
N PHE A 350 -15.27 9.94 12.72
CA PHE A 350 -16.47 10.74 12.83
C PHE A 350 -17.23 10.79 11.50
N ILE A 351 -16.53 11.07 10.40
CA ILE A 351 -17.12 11.08 9.05
C ILE A 351 -17.55 9.67 8.62
N GLY A 352 -16.72 8.66 8.87
CA GLY A 352 -17.02 7.26 8.60
C GLY A 352 -18.33 6.80 9.25
N ILE A 353 -18.54 7.11 10.54
CA ILE A 353 -19.79 6.82 11.25
C ILE A 353 -20.97 7.58 10.61
N LEU A 354 -20.80 8.85 10.26
CA LEU A 354 -21.85 9.63 9.60
C LEU A 354 -22.27 9.01 8.25
N LEU A 355 -21.35 8.44 7.49
CA LEU A 355 -21.66 7.74 6.24
C LEU A 355 -22.57 6.51 6.46
N PHE A 356 -22.44 5.81 7.59
CA PHE A 356 -23.31 4.69 7.97
C PHE A 356 -24.62 5.14 8.65
N VAL A 357 -24.69 6.34 9.21
CA VAL A 357 -25.89 6.83 9.92
C VAL A 357 -26.84 7.57 8.98
N ILE A 358 -26.33 8.33 8.01
CA ILE A 358 -27.16 9.16 7.15
C ILE A 358 -27.91 8.29 6.11
N PRO A 359 -29.25 8.35 6.05
CA PRO A 359 -30.02 7.57 5.10
C PRO A 359 -29.93 8.15 3.67
N ALA A 360 -29.77 7.26 2.70
CA ALA A 360 -29.84 7.53 1.27
C ALA A 360 -31.25 7.22 0.74
N LYS A 361 -31.70 7.97 -0.28
CA LYS A 361 -32.95 7.64 -0.97
C LYS A 361 -32.65 6.63 -2.09
N ALA A 362 -33.26 5.45 -2.01
CA ALA A 362 -33.04 4.32 -2.93
C ALA A 362 -33.43 4.60 -4.40
N SER A 363 -34.10 5.71 -4.71
CA SER A 363 -34.66 5.99 -6.05
C SER A 363 -33.62 6.37 -7.12
N ASN A 364 -32.36 6.58 -6.75
CA ASN A 364 -31.33 7.13 -7.65
C ASN A 364 -30.12 6.21 -7.86
N LEU A 365 -30.10 4.99 -7.31
CA LEU A 365 -29.04 4.04 -7.65
C LEU A 365 -29.26 3.50 -9.08
N SER A 366 -28.16 3.30 -9.81
CA SER A 366 -28.16 2.58 -11.08
C SER A 366 -28.86 1.24 -10.95
N GLN A 367 -29.59 0.83 -12.00
CA GLN A 367 -30.46 -0.35 -12.04
C GLN A 367 -29.76 -1.67 -11.65
N ASP A 368 -28.42 -1.70 -11.64
CA ASP A 368 -27.58 -2.84 -11.29
C ASP A 368 -27.27 -2.96 -9.79
N ALA A 369 -27.49 -1.91 -9.00
CA ALA A 369 -27.43 -2.01 -7.55
C ALA A 369 -28.73 -2.66 -7.06
N ILE A 370 -28.71 -3.99 -6.99
CA ILE A 370 -29.80 -4.81 -6.43
C ILE A 370 -30.21 -4.21 -5.09
N VAL A 371 -31.28 -3.41 -5.12
CA VAL A 371 -32.03 -3.04 -3.94
C VAL A 371 -32.53 -4.37 -3.41
N ASP A 372 -32.01 -4.82 -2.26
CA ASP A 372 -32.63 -5.87 -1.47
C ASP A 372 -34.08 -5.44 -1.29
N LYS A 373 -35.00 -5.93 -2.12
CA LYS A 373 -36.42 -5.70 -1.92
C LYS A 373 -36.74 -6.36 -0.57
N SER A 374 -37.34 -5.60 0.34
CA SER A 374 -37.90 -6.20 1.54
C SER A 374 -38.94 -7.25 1.14
N VAL A 375 -39.25 -8.18 2.04
CA VAL A 375 -40.28 -9.21 1.84
C VAL A 375 -41.65 -8.59 1.50
N ASP A 376 -41.87 -7.32 1.86
CA ASP A 376 -43.08 -6.53 1.57
C ASP A 376 -42.99 -5.64 0.31
N GLY A 377 -41.92 -5.71 -0.48
CA GLY A 377 -41.78 -4.92 -1.72
C GLY A 377 -41.48 -3.43 -1.53
N SER A 378 -41.31 -2.95 -0.29
CA SER A 378 -40.84 -1.60 0.00
C SER A 378 -39.32 -1.49 -0.20
N PRO A 379 -38.80 -0.35 -0.72
CA PRO A 379 -37.36 -0.14 -0.86
C PRO A 379 -36.71 -0.13 0.53
N LYS A 380 -35.75 -1.05 0.77
CA LYS A 380 -34.95 -1.03 1.99
C LYS A 380 -34.29 0.34 2.13
N MET A 381 -34.41 0.96 3.30
CA MET A 381 -33.72 2.22 3.58
C MET A 381 -32.21 1.92 3.56
N THR A 382 -31.52 2.40 2.54
CA THR A 382 -30.06 2.28 2.42
C THR A 382 -29.42 3.49 3.08
N THR A 383 -28.20 3.32 3.58
CA THR A 383 -27.37 4.39 4.12
C THR A 383 -26.47 4.93 3.00
N ILE A 384 -25.79 6.06 3.23
CA ILE A 384 -24.82 6.59 2.25
C ILE A 384 -23.74 5.54 1.96
N LEU A 385 -23.26 4.85 2.99
CA LEU A 385 -22.40 3.68 2.89
C LEU A 385 -23.09 2.49 3.57
N ASP A 386 -23.40 1.43 2.81
CA ASP A 386 -23.92 0.18 3.38
C ASP A 386 -22.80 -0.81 3.70
N TRP A 387 -23.11 -1.81 4.52
CA TRP A 387 -22.13 -2.82 4.92
C TRP A 387 -21.65 -3.66 3.74
N LYS A 388 -22.52 -3.92 2.75
CA LYS A 388 -22.16 -4.69 1.55
C LYS A 388 -21.03 -4.02 0.78
N THR A 389 -21.11 -2.71 0.58
CA THR A 389 -20.01 -1.92 0.01
C THR A 389 -18.84 -1.85 0.97
N ALA A 390 -19.03 -1.59 2.26
CA ALA A 390 -17.91 -1.48 3.20
C ALA A 390 -17.02 -2.74 3.27
N VAL A 391 -17.58 -3.93 3.08
CA VAL A 391 -16.82 -5.20 3.07
C VAL A 391 -15.94 -5.36 1.83
N THR A 392 -16.20 -4.63 0.74
CA THR A 392 -15.32 -4.62 -0.45
C THR A 392 -14.04 -3.79 -0.22
N LEU A 393 -13.80 -3.33 1.00
CA LEU A 393 -12.56 -2.69 1.40
C LEU A 393 -11.37 -3.61 1.08
N PRO A 394 -10.26 -3.09 0.53
CA PRO A 394 -9.05 -3.87 0.26
C PRO A 394 -8.36 -4.31 1.56
N TRP A 395 -8.84 -5.41 2.15
CA TRP A 395 -8.29 -6.00 3.38
C TRP A 395 -6.81 -6.35 3.26
N ASP A 396 -6.31 -6.59 2.05
CA ASP A 396 -4.90 -6.82 1.78
C ASP A 396 -4.02 -5.68 2.29
N ILE A 397 -4.46 -4.43 2.17
CA ILE A 397 -3.71 -3.27 2.68
C ILE A 397 -3.67 -3.32 4.20
N VAL A 398 -4.81 -3.62 4.84
CA VAL A 398 -4.92 -3.73 6.30
C VAL A 398 -4.00 -4.83 6.83
N LEU A 399 -4.05 -6.02 6.22
CA LEU A 399 -3.20 -7.16 6.59
C LEU A 399 -1.70 -6.88 6.33
N LEU A 400 -1.38 -6.18 5.24
CA LEU A 400 0.00 -5.83 4.91
C LEU A 400 0.60 -4.83 5.90
N LEU A 401 -0.20 -3.91 6.45
CA LEU A 401 0.22 -3.02 7.53
C LEU A 401 0.58 -3.82 8.79
N GLY A 402 -0.25 -4.79 9.17
CA GLY A 402 0.06 -5.73 10.26
C GLY A 402 1.35 -6.51 10.00
N GLY A 403 1.58 -6.94 8.75
CA GLY A 403 2.83 -7.57 8.33
C GLY A 403 4.04 -6.64 8.42
N GLY A 404 3.86 -5.35 8.09
CA GLY A 404 4.87 -4.31 8.21
C GLY A 404 5.36 -4.10 9.65
N PHE A 405 4.49 -4.28 10.65
CA PHE A 405 4.86 -4.26 12.07
C PHE A 405 5.64 -5.48 12.51
N ALA A 406 5.15 -6.66 12.15
CA ALA A 406 5.87 -7.89 12.41
C ALA A 406 7.27 -7.87 11.78
N LEU A 407 7.41 -7.25 10.60
CA LEU A 407 8.70 -7.01 9.97
C LEU A 407 9.55 -6.01 10.75
N ALA A 408 9.05 -4.82 11.10
CA ALA A 408 9.82 -3.82 11.85
C ALA A 408 10.34 -4.37 13.19
N GLU A 409 9.49 -5.07 13.94
CA GLU A 409 9.89 -5.74 15.18
C GLU A 409 10.90 -6.86 14.91
N GLY A 410 10.68 -7.65 13.85
CA GLY A 410 11.62 -8.68 13.41
C GLY A 410 13.01 -8.14 13.06
N PHE A 411 13.11 -6.91 12.55
CA PHE A 411 14.39 -6.25 12.27
C PHE A 411 15.16 -5.93 13.56
N SER A 412 14.46 -5.40 14.57
CA SER A 412 15.03 -5.11 15.89
C SER A 412 15.46 -6.41 16.60
N GLU A 413 14.56 -7.38 16.67
CA GLU A 413 14.79 -8.64 17.37
C GLU A 413 15.86 -9.52 16.71
N SER A 414 15.97 -9.50 15.37
CA SER A 414 16.98 -10.28 14.66
C SER A 414 18.40 -9.72 14.73
N GLY A 415 18.56 -8.47 15.17
CA GLY A 415 19.84 -7.74 15.13
C GLY A 415 20.24 -7.30 13.71
N LEU A 416 19.32 -7.37 12.73
CA LEU A 416 19.58 -6.94 11.36
C LEU A 416 19.84 -5.44 11.28
N SER A 417 19.12 -4.65 12.08
CA SER A 417 19.31 -3.19 12.16
C SER A 417 20.73 -2.83 12.62
N GLU A 418 21.24 -3.52 13.65
CA GLU A 418 22.60 -3.33 14.15
C GLU A 418 23.65 -3.76 13.11
N TRP A 419 23.45 -4.91 12.46
CA TRP A 419 24.36 -5.38 11.41
C TRP A 419 24.42 -4.42 10.22
N LEU A 420 23.26 -3.92 9.75
CA LEU A 420 23.20 -2.92 8.69
C LEU A 420 23.93 -1.64 9.10
N GLY A 421 23.76 -1.19 10.34
CA GLY A 421 24.46 -0.03 10.86
C GLY A 421 25.98 -0.20 10.85
N LEU A 422 26.48 -1.36 11.29
CA LEU A 422 27.92 -1.68 11.27
C LEU A 422 28.49 -1.74 9.85
N GLU A 423 27.76 -2.31 8.89
CA GLU A 423 28.20 -2.34 7.48
C GLU A 423 28.20 -0.94 6.85
N LEU A 424 27.20 -0.12 7.14
CA LEU A 424 27.13 1.25 6.63
C LEU A 424 28.12 2.19 7.31
N ALA A 425 28.50 1.92 8.56
CA ALA A 425 29.60 2.62 9.22
C ALA A 425 30.95 2.45 8.47
N LYS A 426 31.11 1.39 7.66
CA LYS A 426 32.28 1.24 6.76
C LYS A 426 32.27 2.24 5.60
N LEU A 427 31.10 2.79 5.27
CA LEU A 427 30.89 3.80 4.23
C LEU A 427 30.91 5.24 4.79
N ASN A 428 31.43 5.47 6.00
CA ASN A 428 31.43 6.77 6.70
C ASN A 428 32.06 7.95 5.90
N ALA A 429 32.81 7.67 4.83
CA ALA A 429 33.33 8.70 3.93
C ALA A 429 32.32 9.22 2.88
N MET A 430 31.16 8.56 2.72
CA MET A 430 30.19 8.90 1.69
C MET A 430 29.20 9.98 2.16
N PRO A 431 28.99 11.07 1.40
CA PRO A 431 27.98 12.08 1.74
C PRO A 431 26.57 11.47 1.82
N VAL A 432 25.79 11.84 2.85
CA VAL A 432 24.43 11.34 3.09
C VAL A 432 23.52 11.59 1.88
N ALA A 433 23.67 12.73 1.20
CA ALA A 433 22.94 13.05 -0.02
C ALA A 433 23.21 12.03 -1.16
N LEU A 434 24.46 11.60 -1.33
CA LEU A 434 24.83 10.61 -2.35
C LEU A 434 24.28 9.24 -1.99
N PHE A 435 24.37 8.83 -0.72
CA PHE A 435 23.75 7.60 -0.23
C PHE A 435 22.25 7.60 -0.51
N LEU A 436 21.55 8.67 -0.13
CA LEU A 436 20.11 8.81 -0.32
C LEU A 436 19.73 8.76 -1.80
N PHE A 437 20.48 9.42 -2.68
CA PHE A 437 20.24 9.37 -4.12
C PHE A 437 20.35 7.95 -4.70
N ILE A 438 21.39 7.21 -4.30
CA ILE A 438 21.57 5.81 -4.70
C ILE A 438 20.41 4.97 -4.17
N PHE A 439 20.05 5.16 -2.90
CA PHE A 439 19.00 4.37 -2.25
C PHE A 439 17.63 4.61 -2.89
N ILE A 440 17.25 5.88 -3.13
CA ILE A 440 16.04 6.24 -3.88
C ILE A 440 16.05 5.57 -5.25
N THR A 441 17.16 5.67 -5.98
CA THR A 441 17.27 5.10 -7.33
C THR A 441 17.08 3.58 -7.31
N VAL A 442 17.71 2.87 -6.38
CA VAL A 442 17.53 1.42 -6.20
C VAL A 442 16.07 1.08 -5.93
N VAL A 443 15.40 1.82 -5.04
CA VAL A 443 13.99 1.57 -4.69
C VAL A 443 13.06 1.83 -5.87
N ILE A 444 13.29 2.91 -6.65
CA ILE A 444 12.51 3.18 -7.87
C ILE A 444 12.60 2.00 -8.84
N TRP A 445 13.81 1.51 -9.12
CA TRP A 445 13.98 0.37 -10.03
C TRP A 445 13.44 -0.93 -9.47
N LEU A 446 13.55 -1.15 -8.16
CA LEU A 446 12.99 -2.33 -7.49
C LEU A 446 11.46 -2.34 -7.59
N THR A 447 10.81 -1.18 -7.40
CA THR A 447 9.35 -1.08 -7.45
C THR A 447 8.76 -1.27 -8.84
N GLU A 448 9.58 -1.27 -9.90
CA GLU A 448 9.12 -1.62 -11.25
C GLU A 448 8.80 -3.12 -11.40
N VAL A 449 9.47 -3.98 -10.61
CA VAL A 449 9.31 -5.44 -10.66
C VAL A 449 8.55 -6.00 -9.45
N THR A 450 8.18 -5.16 -8.50
CA THR A 450 7.55 -5.56 -7.23
C THR A 450 6.31 -4.72 -6.93
N SER A 451 5.49 -5.15 -5.97
CA SER A 451 4.34 -4.36 -5.51
C SER A 451 4.82 -3.16 -4.70
N ASN A 452 4.36 -1.94 -5.06
CA ASN A 452 4.71 -0.69 -4.38
C ASN A 452 4.55 -0.77 -2.87
N THR A 453 3.43 -1.32 -2.39
CA THR A 453 3.13 -1.42 -0.95
C THR A 453 4.01 -2.46 -0.26
N ALA A 454 4.35 -3.56 -0.93
CA ALA A 454 5.27 -4.55 -0.40
C ALA A 454 6.69 -3.98 -0.29
N THR A 455 7.13 -3.23 -1.30
CA THR A 455 8.42 -2.55 -1.30
C THR A 455 8.49 -1.50 -0.20
N ALA A 456 7.45 -0.70 -0.02
CA ALA A 456 7.38 0.26 1.09
C ALA A 456 7.49 -0.45 2.46
N SER A 457 6.77 -1.56 2.65
CA SER A 457 6.75 -2.30 3.92
C SER A 457 8.12 -2.85 4.32
N ILE A 458 8.98 -3.15 3.35
CA ILE A 458 10.34 -3.65 3.57
C ILE A 458 11.36 -2.50 3.64
N MET A 459 11.25 -1.52 2.74
CA MET A 459 12.26 -0.48 2.57
C MET A 459 12.17 0.63 3.61
N VAL A 460 10.98 0.93 4.14
CA VAL A 460 10.80 1.98 5.16
C VAL A 460 11.46 1.60 6.50
N PRO A 461 11.31 0.39 7.05
CA PRO A 461 12.05 -0.02 8.24
C PRO A 461 13.56 -0.05 8.02
N ILE A 462 14.02 -0.51 6.84
CA ILE A 462 15.43 -0.43 6.45
C ILE A 462 15.91 1.02 6.50
N ALA A 463 15.18 1.93 5.85
CA ALA A 463 15.53 3.36 5.82
C ALA A 463 15.59 3.97 7.23
N ALA A 464 14.68 3.55 8.12
CA ALA A 464 14.69 3.97 9.52
C ALA A 464 15.92 3.44 10.27
N SER A 465 16.24 2.14 10.16
CA SER A 465 17.41 1.55 10.81
C SER A 465 18.72 2.19 10.33
N VAL A 466 18.81 2.48 9.03
CA VAL A 466 19.95 3.17 8.45
C VAL A 466 20.05 4.61 8.97
N ALA A 467 18.93 5.33 9.07
CA ALA A 467 18.95 6.69 9.60
C ALA A 467 19.44 6.73 11.05
N VAL A 468 19.02 5.76 11.88
CA VAL A 468 19.50 5.61 13.25
C VAL A 468 21.01 5.34 13.29
N ALA A 469 21.49 4.43 12.44
CA ALA A 469 22.91 4.09 12.38
C ALA A 469 23.80 5.25 11.88
N LEU A 470 23.28 6.11 11.01
CA LEU A 470 23.98 7.29 10.51
C LEU A 470 23.80 8.52 11.41
N GLU A 471 23.00 8.43 12.48
CA GLU A 471 22.63 9.55 13.35
C GLU A 471 22.06 10.75 12.56
N VAL A 472 21.27 10.48 11.53
CA VAL A 472 20.58 11.52 10.73
C VAL A 472 19.08 11.47 10.97
N ASN A 473 18.39 12.57 10.65
CA ASN A 473 16.94 12.63 10.79
C ASN A 473 16.25 11.49 10.01
N PRO A 474 15.49 10.59 10.68
CA PRO A 474 14.80 9.48 10.02
C PRO A 474 13.87 9.90 8.90
N LEU A 475 13.23 11.07 9.03
CA LEU A 475 12.31 11.61 8.02
C LEU A 475 13.01 11.91 6.68
N THR A 476 14.30 12.25 6.71
CA THR A 476 15.12 12.53 5.52
C THR A 476 15.29 11.30 4.64
N LEU A 477 15.31 10.10 5.23
CA LEU A 477 15.44 8.85 4.48
C LEU A 477 14.06 8.21 4.23
N MET A 478 13.23 8.09 5.26
CA MET A 478 12.00 7.32 5.18
C MET A 478 10.97 7.91 4.20
N ILE A 479 10.77 9.25 4.20
CA ILE A 479 9.76 9.89 3.33
C ILE A 479 10.15 9.77 1.84
N PRO A 480 11.37 10.13 1.39
CA PRO A 480 11.73 9.96 -0.02
C PRO A 480 11.66 8.50 -0.48
N ILE A 481 11.98 7.55 0.40
CA ILE A 481 11.92 6.11 0.08
C ILE A 481 10.49 5.61 -0.10
N VAL A 482 9.53 6.02 0.75
CA VAL A 482 8.12 5.65 0.54
C VAL A 482 7.54 6.32 -0.71
N LEU A 483 7.92 7.57 -0.98
CA LEU A 483 7.52 8.29 -2.19
C LEU A 483 8.12 7.65 -3.46
N ALA A 484 9.36 7.17 -3.39
CA ALA A 484 10.03 6.41 -4.45
C ALA A 484 9.27 5.13 -4.83
N CYS A 485 8.67 4.44 -3.84
CA CYS A 485 7.84 3.26 -4.10
C CYS A 485 6.60 3.57 -4.96
N SER A 486 6.18 4.84 -5.09
CA SER A 486 5.09 5.24 -5.99
C SER A 486 5.55 5.68 -7.39
N CYS A 487 6.86 5.81 -7.61
CA CYS A 487 7.46 6.34 -8.84
C CYS A 487 7.84 5.22 -9.83
N ALA A 488 6.88 4.39 -10.25
CA ALA A 488 7.11 3.32 -11.22
C ALA A 488 6.51 3.67 -12.60
N PHE A 489 7.37 3.97 -13.57
CA PHE A 489 6.98 4.48 -14.89
C PHE A 489 7.38 3.56 -16.06
N ALA A 490 8.26 2.57 -15.83
CA ALA A 490 8.88 1.78 -16.88
C ALA A 490 8.06 0.54 -17.29
N MET A 491 7.43 -0.16 -16.32
CA MET A 491 6.79 -1.44 -16.59
C MET A 491 5.25 -1.41 -16.46
N PRO A 492 4.52 -2.17 -17.30
CA PRO A 492 3.07 -2.31 -17.18
C PRO A 492 2.65 -2.96 -15.87
N ILE A 493 3.35 -4.00 -15.44
CA ILE A 493 3.00 -4.78 -14.25
C ILE A 493 3.32 -4.06 -12.94
N ALA A 494 4.15 -3.00 -13.00
CA ALA A 494 4.58 -2.27 -11.82
C ALA A 494 3.41 -1.62 -11.08
N THR A 495 2.44 -1.06 -11.83
CA THR A 495 1.28 -0.39 -11.24
C THR A 495 0.01 -0.69 -12.02
N PRO A 496 -1.15 -0.83 -11.35
CA PRO A 496 -2.42 -1.00 -12.04
C PRO A 496 -2.72 0.10 -13.08
N PRO A 497 -2.44 1.40 -12.85
CA PRO A 497 -2.57 2.43 -13.87
C PRO A 497 -1.81 2.13 -15.17
N ASN A 498 -0.54 1.72 -15.07
CA ASN A 498 0.27 1.36 -16.24
C ASN A 498 -0.32 0.15 -16.98
N MET A 499 -0.80 -0.85 -16.23
CA MET A 499 -1.44 -2.03 -16.81
C MET A 499 -2.75 -1.69 -17.53
N ILE A 500 -3.60 -0.83 -16.96
CA ILE A 500 -4.88 -0.45 -17.58
C ILE A 500 -4.64 0.24 -18.92
N VAL A 501 -3.68 1.17 -19.00
CA VAL A 501 -3.39 1.86 -20.26
C VAL A 501 -2.69 0.97 -21.27
N PHE A 502 -1.85 0.04 -20.81
CA PHE A 502 -1.24 -0.97 -21.68
C PHE A 502 -2.28 -1.94 -22.26
N ALA A 503 -3.28 -2.33 -21.47
CA ALA A 503 -4.36 -3.22 -21.89
C ALA A 503 -5.25 -2.62 -23.00
N THR A 504 -5.22 -1.30 -23.22
CA THR A 504 -5.92 -0.66 -24.34
C THR A 504 -5.36 -1.04 -25.72
N GLY A 505 -4.13 -1.56 -25.77
CA GLY A 505 -3.41 -1.85 -27.02
C GLY A 505 -2.80 -0.62 -27.71
N THR A 506 -3.11 0.60 -27.23
CA THR A 506 -2.57 1.85 -27.79
C THR A 506 -1.14 2.14 -27.32
N VAL A 507 -0.84 1.82 -26.05
CA VAL A 507 0.47 2.04 -25.42
C VAL A 507 1.33 0.78 -25.58
N THR A 508 2.55 0.92 -26.09
CA THR A 508 3.47 -0.21 -26.27
C THR A 508 4.46 -0.34 -25.11
N MET A 509 5.04 -1.53 -24.93
CA MET A 509 6.08 -1.77 -23.92
C MET A 509 7.28 -0.83 -24.11
N ARG A 510 7.62 -0.52 -25.37
CA ARG A 510 8.69 0.40 -25.71
C ARG A 510 8.38 1.83 -25.24
N ASP A 511 7.12 2.26 -25.33
CA ASP A 511 6.73 3.60 -24.86
C ASP A 511 6.95 3.73 -23.34
N LEU A 512 6.51 2.74 -22.57
CA LEU A 512 6.69 2.70 -21.11
C LEU A 512 8.16 2.61 -20.71
N ASN A 513 8.92 1.67 -21.29
CA ASN A 513 10.34 1.52 -20.96
C ASN A 513 11.16 2.78 -21.25
N VAL A 514 10.90 3.45 -22.39
CA VAL A 514 11.58 4.71 -22.74
C VAL A 514 11.16 5.85 -21.82
N ALA A 515 9.90 5.89 -21.41
CA ALA A 515 9.44 6.87 -20.43
C ALA A 515 10.10 6.64 -19.07
N GLY A 516 10.14 5.40 -18.56
CA GLY A 516 10.80 5.06 -17.30
C GLY A 516 12.29 5.37 -17.29
N LEU A 517 13.02 5.08 -18.38
CA LEU A 517 14.44 5.45 -18.50
C LEU A 517 14.71 6.95 -18.38
N VAL A 518 13.72 7.80 -18.67
CA VAL A 518 13.83 9.26 -18.56
C VAL A 518 13.26 9.77 -17.24
N LEU A 519 12.08 9.30 -16.86
CA LEU A 519 11.33 9.81 -15.71
C LEU A 519 11.85 9.27 -14.38
N ASN A 520 12.35 8.02 -14.32
CA ASN A 520 12.85 7.44 -13.07
C ASN A 520 14.05 8.24 -12.51
N PRO A 521 15.10 8.57 -13.30
CA PRO A 521 16.20 9.40 -12.81
C PRO A 521 15.77 10.83 -12.41
N ILE A 522 14.80 11.41 -13.14
CA ILE A 522 14.25 12.73 -12.80
C ILE A 522 13.52 12.65 -11.46
N ALA A 523 12.69 11.62 -11.24
CA ALA A 523 12.02 11.41 -9.97
C ALA A 523 13.03 11.19 -8.83
N SER A 524 14.09 10.41 -9.02
CA SER A 524 15.16 10.27 -8.03
C SER A 524 15.74 11.62 -7.60
N LEU A 525 16.02 12.49 -8.57
CA LEU A 525 16.58 13.82 -8.30
C LEU A 525 15.57 14.73 -7.59
N VAL A 526 14.31 14.74 -8.02
CA VAL A 526 13.26 15.56 -7.38
C VAL A 526 13.00 15.10 -5.95
N LEU A 527 13.00 13.79 -5.69
CA LEU A 527 12.85 13.24 -4.34
C LEU A 527 14.04 13.59 -3.44
N LEU A 528 15.27 13.53 -3.96
CA LEU A 528 16.46 13.99 -3.25
C LEU A 528 16.33 15.48 -2.90
N LEU A 529 15.99 16.33 -3.87
CA LEU A 529 15.82 17.77 -3.62
C LEU A 529 14.70 18.03 -2.61
N GLY A 530 13.58 17.32 -2.71
CA GLY A 530 12.48 17.40 -1.75
C GLY A 530 12.90 17.03 -0.33
N ALA A 531 13.78 16.04 -0.19
CA ALA A 531 14.34 15.63 1.10
C ALA A 531 15.14 16.73 1.80
N TYR A 532 15.86 17.55 1.03
CA TYR A 532 16.70 18.62 1.56
C TYR A 532 15.98 19.99 1.61
N THR A 533 14.76 20.11 1.08
CA THR A 533 14.03 21.38 0.99
C THR A 533 12.66 21.33 1.67
N PHE A 534 11.68 20.65 1.06
CA PHE A 534 10.30 20.62 1.54
C PHE A 534 10.16 19.88 2.88
N ILE A 535 10.86 18.77 3.07
CA ILE A 535 10.76 17.99 4.32
C ILE A 535 11.25 18.81 5.53
N PRO A 536 12.45 19.42 5.52
CA PRO A 536 12.89 20.31 6.60
C PRO A 536 11.98 21.51 6.78
N TRP A 537 11.48 22.09 5.68
CA TRP A 537 10.60 23.25 5.74
C TRP A 537 9.29 22.96 6.49
N VAL A 538 8.69 21.79 6.26
CA VAL A 538 7.45 21.38 6.93
C VAL A 538 7.72 20.87 8.36
N THR A 539 8.77 20.10 8.55
CA THR A 539 9.02 19.40 9.82
C THR A 539 9.79 20.25 10.84
N GLY A 540 10.50 21.29 10.37
CA GLY A 540 11.37 22.13 11.19
C GLY A 540 12.71 21.48 11.54
N PHE A 541 13.00 20.27 11.06
CA PHE A 541 14.23 19.55 11.36
C PHE A 541 15.20 19.58 10.18
N PRO A 542 16.49 19.89 10.41
CA PRO A 542 17.49 19.85 9.34
C PRO A 542 17.69 18.42 8.82
N PRO A 543 18.01 18.22 7.52
CA PRO A 543 18.14 16.91 6.92
C PRO A 543 19.13 15.98 7.62
N GLU A 544 20.28 16.53 8.02
CA GLU A 544 21.41 15.82 8.64
C GLU A 544 21.50 16.05 10.16
N GLY A 545 20.47 16.65 10.78
CA GLY A 545 20.45 16.78 12.24
C GLY A 545 19.86 15.55 12.90
N TRP A 546 20.40 15.17 14.06
CA TRP A 546 19.84 14.13 14.90
C TRP A 546 18.78 14.70 15.85
N PRO A 547 17.48 14.41 15.65
CA PRO A 547 16.45 14.88 16.56
C PRO A 547 16.44 14.05 17.84
N SER A 548 16.18 14.70 18.99
CA SER A 548 16.22 14.03 20.31
C SER A 548 15.24 12.86 20.44
N TRP A 549 14.11 12.90 19.73
CA TRP A 549 13.13 11.81 19.71
C TRP A 549 13.59 10.58 18.92
N ALA A 550 14.57 10.72 18.01
CA ALA A 550 15.08 9.57 17.27
C ALA A 550 15.95 8.65 18.16
N ALA A 551 16.42 9.16 19.30
CA ALA A 551 17.16 8.38 20.29
C ALA A 551 16.30 7.37 21.07
N THR A 552 14.97 7.49 21.03
CA THR A 552 14.04 6.54 21.70
C THR A 552 13.40 5.55 20.71
N SER A 553 14.10 5.23 19.62
CA SER A 553 13.62 4.29 18.60
C SER A 553 13.44 2.87 19.15
N THR A 554 12.59 2.07 18.52
CA THR A 554 12.44 0.63 18.87
C THR A 554 13.63 -0.23 18.49
N PHE A 555 14.63 0.32 17.79
CA PHE A 555 15.85 -0.39 17.41
C PHE A 555 16.92 -0.43 18.52
N GLY A 556 16.72 0.25 19.65
CA GLY A 556 17.65 0.25 20.79
C GLY A 556 17.85 1.61 21.40
#